data_AF-A0A1G0F9N4-F1
#
_entry.id   AF-A0A1G0F9N4-F1
#
_cell.length_a   1.000
_cell.length_b   1.000
_cell.length_c   1.000
_cell.angle_alpha   90.00
_cell.angle_beta   90.00
_cell.angle_gamma   90.00
#
_symmetry.space_group_name_H-M   'P 1'
#
loop_
_entity.id
_entity.type
_entity.pdbx_description
1 polymer ?
#
loop_
_entity_poly.entity_id
_entity_poly.type
_entity_poly.pdbx_seq_one_letter_code
_entity_poly.pdbx_strand_id
1 'polypeptide(L)'
;MNRLFMVFLLAAGLPGLTHADIGGAGPGCQAPSEYAQTQLQKILDIITPAKGIHFCETGDILHARGMLKQTGEVPHPYISWKKVPVLEPFVFYNADLLNQMDSTSGTRFTSLAIIAHEIGAVLKQNNESDKSNVVTLPDEGSVADYYSGYVLARLKADTADMKAAQHVLFSIWNEIHSEKAYQRLQSAVRGWLEGGGVQLAVDDLKQVTPTLYSEVDKW
;
A
#
# COMPACT_ATOMS: atom_id res chain seq x y z
N MET A 1 -19.97 16.64 -7.78
CA MET A 1 -19.08 16.21 -6.68
C MET A 1 -17.77 15.74 -7.30
N ASN A 2 -16.72 16.56 -7.27
CA ASN A 2 -15.40 16.21 -7.78
C ASN A 2 -14.66 15.37 -6.75
N ARG A 3 -14.78 14.04 -6.83
CA ARG A 3 -13.95 13.11 -6.05
C ARG A 3 -12.73 12.74 -6.88
N LEU A 4 -11.75 13.65 -6.92
CA LEU A 4 -10.41 13.32 -7.43
C LEU A 4 -9.59 12.83 -6.22
N PHE A 5 -9.49 11.51 -6.06
CA PHE A 5 -8.60 10.89 -5.08
C PHE A 5 -7.33 10.46 -5.80
N MET A 6 -6.22 11.11 -5.48
CA MET A 6 -4.93 10.85 -6.12
C MET A 6 -3.86 10.87 -5.03
N VAL A 7 -3.35 9.68 -4.70
CA VAL A 7 -2.09 9.54 -3.99
C VAL A 7 -0.99 9.82 -5.01
N PHE A 8 -0.01 10.64 -4.64
CA PHE A 8 1.09 11.05 -5.51
C PHE A 8 2.41 10.52 -4.94
N LEU A 9 3.26 9.99 -5.81
CA LEU A 9 4.53 9.38 -5.46
C LEU A 9 5.63 9.82 -6.44
N LEU A 10 6.82 10.09 -5.89
CA LEU A 10 8.06 10.42 -6.60
C LEU A 10 9.17 9.51 -6.06
N ALA A 11 9.90 8.85 -6.97
CA ALA A 11 11.09 8.08 -6.67
C ALA A 11 12.16 8.32 -7.76
N ALA A 12 13.41 8.59 -7.35
CA ALA A 12 14.59 8.56 -8.21
C ALA A 12 15.79 8.09 -7.38
N GLY A 13 16.54 7.09 -7.85
CA GLY A 13 17.58 6.42 -7.06
C GLY A 13 19.01 6.97 -7.23
N LEU A 14 19.76 6.99 -6.13
CA LEU A 14 21.23 6.80 -6.02
C LEU A 14 21.56 6.31 -4.59
N PRO A 15 22.63 5.52 -4.38
CA PRO A 15 22.88 4.88 -3.09
C PRO A 15 23.61 5.82 -2.12
N GLY A 16 23.17 5.79 -0.85
CA GLY A 16 24.01 6.16 0.28
C GLY A 16 23.49 7.30 1.14
N LEU A 17 22.47 7.02 1.96
CA LEU A 17 22.28 7.66 3.27
C LEU A 17 21.57 6.63 4.17
N THR A 18 22.33 6.05 5.10
CA THR A 18 21.80 5.12 6.11
C THR A 18 21.50 5.91 7.37
N HIS A 19 20.26 6.25 7.67
CA HIS A 19 19.71 6.39 9.03
C HIS A 19 18.17 6.42 8.89
N ALA A 20 17.51 5.36 9.36
CA ALA A 20 16.06 5.24 9.35
C ALA A 20 15.50 5.87 10.62
N ASP A 21 15.01 7.11 10.53
CA ASP A 21 14.15 7.69 11.57
C ASP A 21 12.69 7.46 11.18
N ILE A 22 12.10 6.43 11.78
CA ILE A 22 10.63 6.34 11.93
C ILE A 22 10.26 7.44 12.95
N GLY A 23 10.18 8.70 12.49
CA GLY A 23 9.87 9.81 13.40
C GLY A 23 10.31 11.20 12.94
N GLY A 24 11.15 11.30 11.92
CA GLY A 24 11.54 12.60 11.34
C GLY A 24 10.48 13.10 10.37
N ALA A 25 9.51 13.89 10.85
CA ALA A 25 8.71 14.73 9.97
C ALA A 25 9.66 15.66 9.20
N GLY A 26 9.83 15.44 7.89
CA GLY A 26 10.49 16.41 7.01
C GLY A 26 9.77 17.78 7.07
N PRO A 27 10.40 18.86 6.60
CA PRO A 27 9.78 20.20 6.64
C PRO A 27 8.37 20.17 6.02
N GLY A 28 7.35 20.49 6.83
CA GLY A 28 5.95 20.52 6.41
C GLY A 28 5.18 19.19 6.55
N CYS A 29 5.83 18.09 6.91
CA CYS A 29 5.19 16.80 7.14
C CYS A 29 4.61 16.74 8.56
N GLN A 30 3.32 16.44 8.71
CA GLN A 30 2.80 16.09 10.03
C GLN A 30 3.19 14.64 10.33
N ALA A 31 3.70 14.43 11.55
CA ALA A 31 3.99 13.08 12.01
C ALA A 31 2.70 12.24 11.96
N PRO A 32 2.79 10.99 11.50
CA PRO A 32 1.63 10.12 11.42
C PRO A 32 0.97 9.93 12.79
N SER A 33 -0.37 9.90 12.85
CA SER A 33 -1.09 9.52 14.08
C SER A 33 -0.62 8.17 14.63
N GLU A 34 -0.74 7.95 15.95
CA GLU A 34 -0.31 6.70 16.61
C GLU A 34 -0.97 5.46 15.98
N TYR A 35 -2.24 5.58 15.59
CA TYR A 35 -2.96 4.52 14.87
C TYR A 35 -2.32 4.23 13.51
N ALA A 36 -2.05 5.27 12.71
CA ALA A 36 -1.43 5.12 11.40
C ALA A 36 -0.01 4.55 11.49
N GLN A 37 0.78 5.01 12.47
CA GLN A 37 2.11 4.45 12.77
C GLN A 37 2.02 2.96 13.09
N THR A 38 1.04 2.55 13.90
CA THR A 38 0.84 1.15 14.27
C THR A 38 0.48 0.29 13.06
N GLN A 39 -0.43 0.76 12.19
CA GLN A 39 -0.79 0.03 10.97
C GLN A 39 0.40 -0.03 10.00
N LEU A 40 1.11 1.08 9.84
CA LEU A 40 2.29 1.16 9.01
C LEU A 40 3.37 0.16 9.47
N GLN A 41 3.68 0.14 10.76
CA GLN A 41 4.70 -0.74 11.30
C GLN A 41 4.40 -2.21 10.98
N LYS A 42 3.15 -2.64 11.13
CA LYS A 42 2.73 -4.01 10.76
C LYS A 42 3.00 -4.32 9.29
N ILE A 43 2.77 -3.35 8.40
CA ILE A 43 3.02 -3.52 6.97
C ILE A 43 4.52 -3.59 6.69
N LEU A 44 5.31 -2.72 7.30
CA LEU A 44 6.78 -2.71 7.14
C LEU A 44 7.43 -3.98 7.69
N ASP A 45 6.89 -4.56 8.75
CA ASP A 45 7.34 -5.85 9.29
C ASP A 45 7.08 -7.01 8.31
N ILE A 46 6.10 -6.86 7.41
CA ILE A 46 5.76 -7.85 6.38
C ILE A 46 6.56 -7.60 5.09
N ILE A 47 6.71 -6.34 4.67
CA ILE A 47 7.35 -5.96 3.42
C ILE A 47 8.81 -5.56 3.68
N THR A 48 9.71 -6.53 3.71
CA THR A 48 11.17 -6.27 3.74
C THR A 48 11.74 -6.26 2.31
N PRO A 49 12.56 -5.27 1.89
CA PRO A 49 13.15 -4.17 2.65
C PRO A 49 12.47 -2.82 2.34
N ALA A 50 11.30 -2.53 2.90
CA ALA A 50 10.69 -1.19 2.81
C ALA A 50 11.41 -0.12 3.68
N LYS A 51 12.71 -0.29 3.96
CA LYS A 51 13.52 0.67 4.73
C LYS A 51 13.73 1.93 3.91
N GLY A 52 13.53 3.10 4.53
CA GLY A 52 13.75 4.41 3.88
C GLY A 52 12.52 5.02 3.20
N ILE A 53 11.31 4.49 3.46
CA ILE A 53 10.06 5.15 3.04
C ILE A 53 9.57 6.07 4.15
N HIS A 54 9.38 7.35 3.82
CA HIS A 54 8.84 8.36 4.73
C HIS A 54 7.33 8.43 4.60
N PHE A 55 6.62 8.45 5.73
CA PHE A 55 5.15 8.57 5.74
C PHE A 55 4.74 9.93 6.25
N CYS A 56 3.91 10.61 5.47
CA CYS A 56 3.43 11.94 5.79
C CYS A 56 1.91 11.99 5.81
N GLU A 57 1.37 12.36 6.97
CA GLU A 57 -0.05 12.64 7.10
C GLU A 57 -0.36 13.99 6.44
N THR A 58 -1.44 14.04 5.67
CA THR A 58 -1.93 15.27 5.03
C THR A 58 -3.44 15.39 5.18
N GLY A 59 -3.88 16.56 5.64
CA GLY A 59 -5.30 16.89 5.77
C GLY A 59 -6.02 17.10 4.44
N ASP A 60 -5.28 17.47 3.37
CA ASP A 60 -5.86 17.65 2.05
C ASP A 60 -4.89 17.34 0.89
N ILE A 61 -5.46 17.10 -0.30
CA ILE A 61 -4.72 16.71 -1.51
C ILE A 61 -3.90 17.86 -2.10
N LEU A 62 -4.37 19.10 -1.99
CA LEU A 62 -3.65 20.27 -2.50
C LEU A 62 -2.39 20.53 -1.67
N HIS A 63 -2.49 20.37 -0.35
CA HIS A 63 -1.38 20.41 0.58
C HIS A 63 -0.37 19.30 0.25
N ALA A 64 -0.83 18.06 0.05
CA ALA A 64 0.03 16.95 -0.35
C ALA A 64 0.79 17.25 -1.65
N ARG A 65 0.10 17.78 -2.68
CA ARG A 65 0.74 18.17 -3.94
C ARG A 65 1.72 19.33 -3.78
N GLY A 66 1.41 20.30 -2.92
CA GLY A 66 2.30 21.39 -2.57
C GLY A 66 3.57 20.88 -1.90
N MET A 67 3.41 19.97 -0.95
CA MET A 67 4.51 19.28 -0.29
C MET A 67 5.35 18.49 -1.27
N LEU A 68 4.78 17.66 -2.14
CA LEU A 68 5.53 16.91 -3.15
C LEU A 68 6.41 17.77 -4.04
N LYS A 69 5.94 18.98 -4.40
CA LYS A 69 6.76 19.95 -5.14
C LYS A 69 7.92 20.51 -4.32
N GLN A 70 7.79 20.56 -3.00
CA GLN A 70 8.79 21.07 -2.06
C GLN A 70 9.75 19.98 -1.59
N THR A 71 9.23 18.81 -1.24
CA THR A 71 9.98 17.62 -0.83
C THR A 71 10.61 16.90 -2.01
N GLY A 72 10.23 17.21 -3.24
CA GLY A 72 10.86 16.67 -4.43
C GLY A 72 12.22 17.29 -4.77
N GLU A 73 12.66 18.33 -4.05
CA GLU A 73 13.87 19.08 -4.37
C GLU A 73 14.60 19.60 -3.12
N VAL A 74 15.86 19.20 -2.90
CA VAL A 74 16.75 19.79 -1.89
C VAL A 74 17.81 20.69 -2.53
N PRO A 75 18.30 21.73 -1.83
CA PRO A 75 19.43 22.52 -2.32
C PRO A 75 20.65 21.63 -2.60
N HIS A 76 21.30 21.84 -3.75
CA HIS A 76 22.52 21.10 -4.09
C HIS A 76 23.62 21.44 -3.08
N PRO A 77 24.32 20.45 -2.49
CA PRO A 77 25.24 20.66 -1.35
C PRO A 77 26.38 21.65 -1.64
N TYR A 78 26.73 21.80 -2.92
CA TYR A 78 27.82 22.67 -3.37
C TYR A 78 27.38 23.86 -4.24
N ILE A 79 26.10 23.94 -4.63
CA ILE A 79 25.63 24.95 -5.60
C ILE A 79 24.30 25.51 -5.11
N SER A 80 24.33 26.66 -4.45
CA SER A 80 23.17 27.24 -3.74
C SER A 80 21.95 27.55 -4.61
N TRP A 81 22.13 27.78 -5.92
CA TRP A 81 21.05 28.07 -6.86
C TRP A 81 20.50 26.82 -7.56
N LYS A 82 21.16 25.67 -7.41
CA LYS A 82 20.75 24.41 -8.03
C LYS A 82 19.99 23.59 -7.01
N LYS A 83 18.89 22.99 -7.43
CA LYS A 83 18.17 22.00 -6.64
C LYS A 83 18.43 20.61 -7.22
N VAL A 84 18.50 19.61 -6.35
CA VAL A 84 18.59 18.20 -6.72
C VAL A 84 17.35 17.48 -6.23
N PRO A 85 16.87 16.48 -6.97
CA PRO A 85 15.72 15.72 -6.54
C PRO A 85 15.99 15.04 -5.20
N VAL A 86 15.00 15.03 -4.31
CA VAL A 86 15.05 14.17 -3.13
C VAL A 86 14.85 12.73 -3.60
N LEU A 87 15.76 11.87 -3.18
CA LEU A 87 15.86 10.48 -3.64
C LEU A 87 15.10 9.53 -2.71
N GLU A 88 14.69 10.01 -1.54
CA GLU A 88 13.96 9.24 -0.55
C GLU A 88 12.47 9.15 -0.92
N PRO A 89 11.88 7.95 -0.93
CA PRO A 89 10.47 7.79 -1.25
C PRO A 89 9.57 8.30 -0.12
N PHE A 90 8.55 9.09 -0.49
CA PHE A 90 7.51 9.57 0.43
C PHE A 90 6.14 8.98 0.08
N VAL A 91 5.43 8.46 1.09
CA VAL A 91 4.02 8.08 0.99
C VAL A 91 3.19 9.08 1.77
N PHE A 92 2.35 9.82 1.06
CA PHE A 92 1.40 10.75 1.65
C PHE A 92 0.06 10.05 1.85
N TYR A 93 -0.52 10.17 3.05
CA TYR A 93 -1.82 9.58 3.33
C TYR A 93 -2.72 10.54 4.10
N ASN A 94 -4.03 10.34 3.98
CA ASN A 94 -5.04 11.10 4.70
C ASN A 94 -5.77 10.16 5.68
N ALA A 95 -5.63 10.41 6.99
CA ALA A 95 -6.18 9.51 8.01
C ALA A 95 -7.72 9.43 7.94
N ASP A 96 -8.40 10.56 7.73
CA ASP A 96 -9.86 10.61 7.62
C ASP A 96 -10.38 9.80 6.43
N LEU A 97 -9.66 9.86 5.30
CA LEU A 97 -9.96 9.07 4.13
C LEU A 97 -9.81 7.57 4.42
N LEU A 98 -8.70 7.15 5.04
CA LEU A 98 -8.49 5.75 5.38
C LEU A 98 -9.57 5.23 6.35
N ASN A 99 -9.91 6.01 7.37
CA ASN A 99 -10.99 5.70 8.31
C ASN A 99 -12.35 5.61 7.61
N GLN A 100 -12.62 6.51 6.66
CA GLN A 100 -13.83 6.48 5.84
C GLN A 100 -13.87 5.22 4.97
N MET A 101 -12.75 4.79 4.41
CA MET A 101 -12.68 3.59 3.58
C MET A 101 -12.92 2.32 4.39
N ASP A 102 -12.34 2.22 5.58
CA ASP A 102 -12.60 1.11 6.51
C ASP A 102 -14.07 1.08 6.95
N SER A 103 -14.65 2.26 7.23
CA SER A 103 -16.07 2.38 7.57
C SER A 103 -16.99 1.99 6.41
N THR A 104 -16.58 2.29 5.17
CA THR A 104 -17.36 1.99 3.95
C THR A 104 -17.29 0.51 3.57
N SER A 105 -16.13 -0.12 3.74
CA SER A 105 -15.94 -1.55 3.46
C SER A 105 -16.48 -2.46 4.57
N GLY A 106 -16.66 -1.91 5.77
CA GLY A 106 -16.98 -2.70 6.97
C GLY A 106 -15.78 -3.48 7.52
N THR A 107 -14.56 -3.19 7.05
CA THR A 107 -13.35 -3.89 7.47
C THR A 107 -12.14 -2.97 7.56
N ARG A 108 -11.34 -3.13 8.63
CA ARG A 108 -10.06 -2.40 8.83
C ARG A 108 -8.96 -2.79 7.83
N PHE A 109 -9.19 -3.87 7.08
CA PHE A 109 -8.23 -4.37 6.11
C PHE A 109 -8.17 -3.49 4.86
N THR A 110 -9.14 -2.61 4.63
CA THR A 110 -9.13 -1.73 3.46
C THR A 110 -8.02 -0.69 3.52
N SER A 111 -7.86 0.02 4.63
CA SER A 111 -6.78 0.99 4.82
C SER A 111 -5.41 0.34 4.73
N LEU A 112 -5.26 -0.85 5.31
CA LEU A 112 -4.05 -1.67 5.20
C LEU A 112 -3.75 -2.05 3.75
N ALA A 113 -4.76 -2.46 2.99
CA ALA A 113 -4.64 -2.81 1.57
C ALA A 113 -4.22 -1.62 0.71
N ILE A 114 -4.76 -0.42 1.01
CA ILE A 114 -4.40 0.83 0.34
C ILE A 114 -2.94 1.18 0.63
N ILE A 115 -2.53 1.20 1.90
CA ILE A 115 -1.14 1.53 2.26
C ILE A 115 -0.15 0.52 1.65
N ALA A 116 -0.48 -0.78 1.69
CA ALA A 116 0.34 -1.82 1.09
C ALA A 116 0.45 -1.67 -0.44
N HIS A 117 -0.62 -1.23 -1.11
CA HIS A 117 -0.58 -0.89 -2.53
C HIS A 117 0.41 0.25 -2.80
N GLU A 118 0.31 1.36 -2.07
CA GLU A 118 1.21 2.51 -2.26
C GLU A 118 2.68 2.15 -1.99
N ILE A 119 2.97 1.36 -0.96
CA ILE A 119 4.32 0.83 -0.70
C ILE A 119 4.79 -0.05 -1.85
N GLY A 120 3.94 -0.95 -2.36
CA GLY A 120 4.28 -1.79 -3.50
C GLY A 120 4.59 -0.99 -4.76
N ALA A 121 3.86 0.12 -4.99
CA ALA A 121 4.14 1.05 -6.08
C ALA A 121 5.52 1.72 -5.93
N VAL A 122 5.87 2.16 -4.72
CA VAL A 122 7.20 2.72 -4.40
C VAL A 122 8.31 1.72 -4.73
N LEU A 123 8.17 0.49 -4.23
CA LEU A 123 9.19 -0.55 -4.39
C LEU A 123 9.41 -0.91 -5.86
N LYS A 124 8.34 -0.95 -6.66
CA LYS A 124 8.45 -1.15 -8.10
C LYS A 124 9.27 -0.05 -8.77
N GLN A 125 8.97 1.21 -8.47
CA GLN A 125 9.68 2.36 -9.06
C GLN A 125 11.17 2.36 -8.69
N ASN A 126 11.49 2.06 -7.42
CA ASN A 126 12.88 1.98 -6.97
C ASN A 126 13.66 0.89 -7.72
N ASN A 127 13.06 -0.30 -7.89
CA ASN A 127 13.69 -1.40 -8.64
C ASN A 127 13.85 -1.10 -10.14
N GLU A 128 12.93 -0.35 -10.76
CA GLU A 128 13.06 0.06 -12.17
C GLU A 128 14.12 1.16 -12.37
N SER A 129 14.31 2.03 -11.37
CA SER A 129 15.35 3.05 -11.38
C SER A 129 16.76 2.48 -11.14
N ASP A 130 16.85 1.34 -10.47
CA ASP A 130 18.09 0.62 -10.17
C ASP A 130 18.23 -0.61 -11.09
N LYS A 131 18.56 -0.37 -12.37
CA LYS A 131 18.70 -1.40 -13.42
C LYS A 131 19.81 -2.45 -13.17
N SER A 132 20.39 -2.51 -11.97
CA SER A 132 21.50 -3.40 -11.63
C SER A 132 21.10 -4.66 -10.84
N ASN A 133 19.94 -4.69 -10.18
CA ASN A 133 19.51 -5.84 -9.35
C ASN A 133 18.07 -6.25 -9.64
N VAL A 134 17.89 -6.95 -10.76
CA VAL A 134 16.58 -7.42 -11.24
C VAL A 134 16.08 -8.58 -10.36
N VAL A 135 15.17 -8.28 -9.43
CA VAL A 135 14.10 -9.23 -9.11
C VAL A 135 13.05 -9.04 -10.20
N THR A 136 12.91 -10.01 -11.10
CA THR A 136 11.94 -9.99 -12.19
C THR A 136 10.53 -10.04 -11.61
N LEU A 137 9.97 -8.86 -11.31
CA LEU A 137 8.56 -8.73 -10.95
C LEU A 137 7.71 -8.86 -12.24
N PRO A 138 6.51 -9.46 -12.18
CA PRO A 138 5.77 -9.83 -13.37
C PRO A 138 5.34 -8.59 -14.17
N ASP A 139 5.54 -8.66 -15.49
CA ASP A 139 5.31 -7.57 -16.45
C ASP A 139 3.82 -7.30 -16.74
N GLU A 140 2.88 -8.06 -16.16
CA GLU A 140 1.46 -8.03 -16.57
C GLU A 140 0.44 -7.83 -15.44
N GLY A 141 0.86 -7.25 -14.31
CA GLY A 141 -0.08 -6.85 -13.27
C GLY A 141 0.58 -5.97 -12.23
N SER A 142 -0.16 -5.01 -11.66
CA SER A 142 0.46 -4.00 -10.81
C SER A 142 1.07 -4.67 -9.57
N VAL A 143 2.40 -4.61 -9.43
CA VAL A 143 3.16 -5.01 -8.24
C VAL A 143 2.54 -4.44 -6.97
N ALA A 144 1.96 -3.25 -7.05
CA ALA A 144 1.21 -2.62 -5.98
C ALA A 144 0.01 -3.47 -5.51
N ASP A 145 -0.82 -3.97 -6.43
CA ASP A 145 -1.95 -4.83 -6.07
C ASP A 145 -1.50 -6.19 -5.52
N TYR A 146 -0.39 -6.73 -6.03
CA TYR A 146 0.23 -7.92 -5.45
C TYR A 146 0.57 -7.72 -3.96
N TYR A 147 1.25 -6.62 -3.61
CA TYR A 147 1.59 -6.33 -2.21
C TYR A 147 0.36 -6.09 -1.34
N SER A 148 -0.68 -5.47 -1.92
CA SER A 148 -1.99 -5.34 -1.26
C SER A 148 -2.53 -6.69 -0.81
N GLY A 149 -2.64 -7.67 -1.72
CA GLY A 149 -3.11 -9.01 -1.36
C GLY A 149 -2.16 -9.76 -0.43
N TYR A 150 -0.85 -9.65 -0.66
CA TYR A 150 0.17 -10.33 0.15
C TYR A 150 0.11 -9.92 1.62
N VAL A 151 0.08 -8.61 1.89
CA VAL A 151 -0.01 -8.09 3.26
C VAL A 151 -1.30 -8.53 3.93
N LEU A 152 -2.42 -8.51 3.23
CA LEU A 152 -3.70 -8.94 3.79
C LEU A 152 -3.67 -10.40 4.25
N ALA A 153 -3.13 -11.30 3.45
CA ALA A 153 -2.97 -12.70 3.84
C ALA A 153 -2.05 -12.88 5.06
N ARG A 154 -0.95 -12.14 5.11
CA ARG A 154 0.01 -12.16 6.23
C ARG A 154 -0.59 -11.62 7.52
N LEU A 155 -1.51 -10.66 7.41
CA LEU A 155 -2.31 -10.13 8.52
C LEU A 155 -3.56 -10.95 8.84
N LYS A 156 -3.71 -12.13 8.21
CA LYS A 156 -4.81 -13.07 8.47
C LYS A 156 -6.19 -12.52 8.09
N ALA A 157 -6.27 -11.65 7.08
CA ALA A 157 -7.53 -11.25 6.48
C ALA A 157 -8.19 -12.46 5.81
N ASP A 158 -9.48 -12.67 6.09
CA ASP A 158 -10.25 -13.74 5.47
C ASP A 158 -10.62 -13.39 4.02
N THR A 159 -11.34 -14.29 3.35
CA THR A 159 -11.75 -14.07 1.95
C THR A 159 -12.77 -12.95 1.79
N ALA A 160 -13.59 -12.65 2.80
CA ALA A 160 -14.58 -11.58 2.78
C ALA A 160 -13.89 -10.22 2.93
N ASP A 161 -12.95 -10.10 3.88
CA ASP A 161 -12.10 -8.94 4.09
C ASP A 161 -11.29 -8.60 2.84
N MET A 162 -10.65 -9.61 2.22
CA MET A 162 -9.91 -9.42 0.98
C MET A 162 -10.80 -8.87 -0.13
N LYS A 163 -12.00 -9.43 -0.32
CA LYS A 163 -12.95 -8.96 -1.35
C LYS A 163 -13.43 -7.53 -1.06
N ALA A 164 -13.77 -7.23 0.19
CA ALA A 164 -14.24 -5.91 0.60
C ALA A 164 -13.16 -4.84 0.40
N ALA A 165 -11.92 -5.14 0.78
CA ALA A 165 -10.78 -4.26 0.57
C ALA A 165 -10.54 -3.99 -0.93
N GLN A 166 -10.45 -5.03 -1.76
CA GLN A 166 -10.22 -4.87 -3.20
C GLN A 166 -11.37 -4.15 -3.91
N HIS A 167 -12.61 -4.35 -3.47
CA HIS A 167 -13.77 -3.65 -4.03
C HIS A 167 -13.65 -2.14 -3.85
N VAL A 168 -13.35 -1.69 -2.63
CA VAL A 168 -13.13 -0.27 -2.34
C VAL A 168 -11.92 0.24 -3.12
N LEU A 169 -10.82 -0.50 -3.08
CA LEU A 169 -9.57 -0.17 -3.74
C LEU A 169 -9.78 0.13 -5.25
N PHE A 170 -10.45 -0.77 -5.98
CA PHE A 170 -10.71 -0.60 -7.41
C PHE A 170 -11.75 0.49 -7.70
N SER A 171 -12.65 0.78 -6.76
CA SER A 171 -13.62 1.88 -6.89
C SER A 171 -12.96 3.27 -6.82
N ILE A 172 -11.91 3.42 -6.01
CA ILE A 172 -11.22 4.70 -5.81
C ILE A 172 -10.44 5.10 -7.07
N TRP A 173 -9.85 4.13 -7.77
CA TRP A 173 -8.98 4.40 -8.91
C TRP A 173 -9.69 4.48 -10.26
N ASN A 174 -11.03 4.49 -10.28
CA ASN A 174 -11.86 4.66 -11.49
C ASN A 174 -11.48 3.71 -12.65
N GLU A 175 -10.94 2.54 -12.36
CA GLU A 175 -10.59 1.53 -13.38
C GLU A 175 -11.76 0.58 -13.66
N ILE A 176 -12.96 1.15 -13.80
CA ILE A 176 -14.23 0.41 -13.87
C ILE A 176 -14.38 -0.35 -15.21
N HIS A 177 -13.55 -0.05 -16.22
CA HIS A 177 -13.59 -0.72 -17.52
C HIS A 177 -12.19 -1.01 -18.07
N SER A 178 -11.81 -2.30 -18.19
CA SER A 178 -10.85 -2.91 -19.14
C SER A 178 -10.13 -4.11 -18.52
N GLU A 179 -9.54 -4.95 -19.37
CA GLU A 179 -8.54 -6.01 -19.10
C GLU A 179 -7.65 -5.77 -17.86
N LYS A 180 -7.32 -4.50 -17.59
CA LYS A 180 -6.53 -4.05 -16.44
C LYS A 180 -7.17 -4.40 -15.10
N ALA A 181 -8.48 -4.23 -14.93
CA ALA A 181 -9.14 -4.56 -13.67
C ALA A 181 -9.02 -6.06 -13.33
N TYR A 182 -9.07 -6.91 -14.36
CA TYR A 182 -8.86 -8.34 -14.20
C TYR A 182 -7.39 -8.66 -13.87
N GLN A 183 -6.42 -8.08 -14.56
CA GLN A 183 -4.99 -8.25 -14.26
C GLN A 183 -4.61 -7.78 -12.85
N ARG A 184 -5.22 -6.67 -12.39
CA ARG A 184 -5.06 -6.16 -11.03
C ARG A 184 -5.65 -7.11 -9.99
N LEU A 185 -6.87 -7.60 -10.24
CA LEU A 185 -7.48 -8.62 -9.39
C LEU A 185 -6.64 -9.89 -9.34
N GLN A 186 -6.14 -10.37 -10.49
CA GLN A 186 -5.25 -11.53 -10.56
C GLN A 186 -3.97 -11.30 -9.74
N SER A 187 -3.40 -10.09 -9.81
CA SER A 187 -2.21 -9.73 -9.03
C SER A 187 -2.49 -9.73 -7.53
N ALA A 188 -3.59 -9.12 -7.11
CA ALA A 188 -4.05 -9.11 -5.73
C ALA A 188 -4.32 -10.53 -5.20
N VAL A 189 -5.01 -11.36 -5.99
CA VAL A 189 -5.27 -12.77 -5.66
C VAL A 189 -3.96 -13.53 -5.54
N ARG A 190 -3.04 -13.37 -6.51
CA ARG A 190 -1.73 -14.01 -6.47
C ARG A 190 -0.96 -13.64 -5.20
N GLY A 191 -0.91 -12.35 -4.85
CA GLY A 191 -0.29 -11.88 -3.62
C GLY A 191 -0.91 -12.53 -2.38
N TRP A 192 -2.24 -12.56 -2.31
CA TRP A 192 -2.95 -13.17 -1.19
C TRP A 192 -2.69 -14.68 -1.06
N LEU A 193 -2.64 -15.41 -2.17
CA LEU A 193 -2.29 -16.84 -2.17
C LEU A 193 -0.86 -17.06 -1.66
N GLU A 194 0.12 -16.32 -2.20
CA GLU A 194 1.54 -16.42 -1.81
C GLU A 194 1.80 -15.95 -0.37
N GLY A 195 0.99 -15.01 0.14
CA GLY A 195 1.01 -14.57 1.53
C GLY A 195 0.41 -15.57 2.52
N GLY A 196 -0.15 -16.69 2.05
CA GLY A 196 -0.69 -17.77 2.88
C GLY A 196 -2.22 -17.82 2.98
N GLY A 197 -2.94 -17.08 2.12
CA GLY A 197 -4.40 -17.02 2.13
C GLY A 197 -5.11 -18.36 1.88
N VAL A 198 -4.52 -19.26 1.10
CA VAL A 198 -5.10 -20.61 0.86
C VAL A 198 -5.31 -21.38 2.16
N GLN A 199 -4.34 -21.31 3.08
CA GLN A 199 -4.45 -22.02 4.35
C GLN A 199 -5.60 -21.45 5.20
N LEU A 200 -5.84 -20.13 5.13
CA LEU A 200 -6.96 -19.48 5.81
C LEU A 200 -8.29 -19.98 5.25
N ALA A 201 -8.46 -20.00 3.93
CA ALA A 201 -9.68 -20.51 3.33
C ALA A 201 -9.95 -21.99 3.67
N VAL A 202 -8.90 -22.81 3.74
CA VAL A 202 -8.99 -24.21 4.16
C VAL A 202 -9.38 -24.32 5.64
N ASP A 203 -8.80 -23.50 6.51
CA ASP A 203 -9.10 -23.50 7.93
C ASP A 203 -10.52 -23.01 8.22
N ASP A 204 -10.98 -21.98 7.51
CA ASP A 204 -12.37 -21.50 7.56
C ASP A 204 -13.33 -22.62 7.15
N LEU A 205 -13.05 -23.32 6.04
CA LEU A 205 -13.89 -24.42 5.57
C LEU A 205 -13.95 -25.56 6.59
N LYS A 206 -12.83 -25.90 7.24
CA LYS A 206 -12.80 -26.91 8.31
C LYS A 206 -13.68 -26.53 9.50
N GLN A 207 -13.84 -25.24 9.80
CA GLN A 207 -14.69 -24.78 10.90
C GLN A 207 -16.19 -24.91 10.59
N VAL A 208 -16.62 -24.66 9.35
CA VAL A 208 -18.04 -24.80 8.96
C VAL A 208 -18.45 -26.25 8.64
N THR A 209 -17.49 -27.11 8.34
CA THR A 209 -17.73 -28.51 7.94
C THR A 209 -18.55 -29.30 8.99
N PRO A 210 -18.24 -29.27 10.31
CA PRO A 210 -19.04 -29.96 11.32
C PRO A 210 -20.48 -29.46 11.40
N THR A 211 -20.71 -28.16 11.23
CA THR A 211 -22.05 -27.56 11.24
C THR A 211 -22.86 -28.06 10.04
N LEU A 212 -22.26 -28.09 8.85
CA LEU A 212 -22.88 -28.63 7.65
C LEU A 212 -23.28 -30.11 7.82
N TYR A 213 -22.38 -30.95 8.35
CA TYR A 213 -22.71 -32.35 8.64
C TYR A 213 -23.85 -32.48 9.65
N SER A 214 -23.84 -31.68 10.72
CA SER A 214 -24.91 -31.71 11.72
C SER A 214 -26.27 -31.24 11.21
N GLU A 215 -26.30 -30.37 10.20
CA GLU A 215 -27.54 -29.94 9.55
C GLU A 215 -28.04 -31.00 8.57
N VAL A 216 -27.15 -31.62 7.79
CA VAL A 216 -27.50 -32.71 6.87
C VAL A 216 -28.03 -33.93 7.62
N ASP A 217 -27.42 -34.30 8.76
CA ASP A 217 -27.86 -35.44 9.58
C ASP A 217 -29.24 -35.24 10.24
N LYS A 218 -29.81 -34.04 10.20
CA LYS A 218 -31.18 -33.75 10.70
C LYS A 218 -32.27 -34.02 9.65
N TRP A 219 -31.91 -34.25 8.39
CA TRP A 219 -32.84 -34.55 7.29
C TRP A 219 -32.85 -36.04 6.97
#